data_AF-A0AAJ5CIM2-F1
#
_entry.id   AF-A0AAJ5CIM2-F1
#
_cell.length_a   1.000
_cell.length_b   1.000
_cell.length_c   1.000
_cell.angle_alpha   90.00
_cell.angle_beta   90.00
_cell.angle_gamma   90.00
#
_symmetry.space_group_name_H-M   'P 1'
#
loop_
_entity.id
_entity.type
_entity.pdbx_description
1 polymer ?
#
loop_
_entity_poly.entity_id
_entity_poly.type
_entity_poly.pdbx_seq_one_letter_code
_entity_poly.pdbx_strand_id
1 'polypeptide(L)' 'MPTTGTQSRTVLERFPAGAPRGSWPAEGNAAAQRAQGTTDARVVMDLGSDQFLVVTDTTE' A
#
# COMPACT_ATOMS: atom_id res chain seq x y z
N MET A 1 7.30 19.00 16.65
CA MET A 1 6.81 17.60 16.67
C MET A 1 5.33 17.64 16.37
N PRO A 2 4.74 16.88 15.42
CA PRO A 2 5.30 16.20 14.23
C PRO A 2 5.28 17.13 13.00
N THR A 3 6.30 17.08 12.15
CA THR A 3 6.21 17.69 10.81
C THR A 3 5.42 16.73 9.93
N THR A 4 4.10 16.94 9.84
CA THR A 4 3.29 16.32 8.80
C THR A 4 3.68 16.97 7.48
N GLY A 5 4.77 16.50 6.87
CA GLY A 5 4.94 16.69 5.43
C GLY A 5 3.69 16.12 4.76
N THR A 6 3.12 16.85 3.81
CA THR A 6 1.97 16.40 3.02
C THR A 6 2.43 15.22 2.16
N GLN A 7 2.56 14.05 2.78
CA GLN A 7 2.97 12.84 2.09
C GLN A 7 1.81 12.41 1.22
N SER A 8 1.97 12.67 -0.07
CA SER A 8 1.00 12.28 -1.09
C SER A 8 1.10 10.77 -1.25
N ARG A 9 0.06 10.05 -0.82
CA ARG A 9 -0.01 8.59 -1.01
C ARG A 9 -0.57 8.27 -2.37
N THR A 10 0.26 7.66 -3.20
CA THR A 10 -0.14 7.12 -4.49
C THR A 10 -0.58 5.68 -4.30
N VAL A 11 -1.82 5.37 -4.69
CA VAL A 11 -2.31 4.00 -4.73
C VAL A 11 -1.77 3.34 -5.98
N LEU A 12 -0.97 2.30 -5.79
CA LEU A 12 -0.32 1.56 -6.87
C LEU A 12 -1.22 0.42 -7.34
N GLU A 13 -1.82 -0.32 -6.41
CA GLU A 13 -2.70 -1.43 -6.73
C GLU A 13 -3.71 -1.71 -5.61
N ARG A 14 -4.82 -2.38 -5.95
CA ARG A 14 -5.93 -2.70 -5.03
C ARG A 14 -6.22 -4.19 -5.07
N PHE A 15 -6.45 -4.78 -3.91
CA PHE A 15 -6.71 -6.20 -3.72
C PHE A 15 -7.98 -6.38 -2.88
N PRO A 16 -8.88 -7.31 -3.25
CA PRO A 16 -10.05 -7.61 -2.43
C PRO A 16 -9.65 -8.26 -1.10
N ALA A 17 -10.19 -7.80 0.02
CA ALA A 17 -9.89 -8.38 1.33
C ALA A 17 -10.47 -9.80 1.47
N GLY A 18 -11.52 -10.13 0.71
CA GLY A 18 -12.13 -11.45 0.65
C GLY A 18 -11.38 -12.50 -0.19
N ALA A 19 -10.15 -12.25 -0.62
CA ALA A 19 -9.36 -13.25 -1.35
C ALA A 19 -9.09 -14.49 -0.47
N PRO A 20 -9.00 -15.71 -1.05
CA PRO A 20 -8.78 -16.94 -0.28
C PRO A 20 -7.46 -16.98 0.51
N ARG A 21 -6.55 -16.03 0.27
CA ARG A 21 -5.28 -15.88 1.00
C ARG A 21 -5.19 -14.58 1.82
N GLY A 22 -6.29 -13.85 2.02
CA GLY A 22 -6.31 -12.60 2.78
C GLY A 22 -5.41 -11.51 2.18
N SER A 23 -4.64 -10.83 3.05
CA SER A 23 -3.71 -9.73 2.68
C SER A 23 -2.47 -10.16 1.89
N TRP A 24 -2.22 -11.48 1.79
CA TRP A 24 -0.99 -12.02 1.22
C TRP A 24 -0.64 -11.51 -0.20
N PRO A 25 -1.60 -11.36 -1.13
CA PRO A 25 -1.32 -10.79 -2.45
C PRO A 25 -0.87 -9.31 -2.38
N ALA A 26 -1.47 -8.53 -1.49
CA ALA A 26 -1.12 -7.14 -1.29
C ALA A 26 0.27 -7.00 -0.66
N GLU A 27 0.60 -7.86 0.30
CA GLU A 27 1.93 -7.89 0.93
C GLU A 27 3.01 -8.31 -0.06
N GLY A 28 2.75 -9.30 -0.91
CA GLY A 28 3.66 -9.73 -1.97
C GLY A 28 3.91 -8.62 -2.99
N ASN A 29 2.87 -7.88 -3.39
CA ASN A 29 3.03 -6.75 -4.28
C ASN A 29 3.81 -5.61 -3.60
N ALA A 30 3.48 -5.23 -2.37
CA ALA A 30 4.26 -4.22 -1.64
C ALA A 30 5.75 -4.61 -1.54
N ALA A 31 6.06 -5.89 -1.31
CA ALA A 31 7.43 -6.39 -1.32
C ALA A 31 8.08 -6.32 -2.71
N ALA A 32 7.36 -6.67 -3.78
CA ALA A 32 7.84 -6.54 -5.15
C ALA A 32 8.14 -5.08 -5.51
N GLN A 33 7.29 -4.14 -5.11
CA GLN A 33 7.49 -2.72 -5.35
C GLN A 33 8.71 -2.17 -4.60
N ARG A 34 8.92 -2.61 -3.35
CA ARG A 34 10.17 -2.31 -2.63
C ARG A 34 11.39 -2.86 -3.36
N ALA A 35 11.31 -4.07 -3.89
CA ALA A 35 12.40 -4.66 -4.68
C ALA A 35 12.64 -3.92 -6.01
N GLN A 36 11.63 -3.29 -6.58
CA GLN A 36 11.74 -2.46 -7.80
C GLN A 36 12.24 -1.03 -7.53
N GLY A 37 12.42 -0.62 -6.27
CA GLY A 37 12.94 0.68 -5.89
C GLY A 37 11.95 1.60 -5.18
N THR A 38 10.70 1.17 -5.00
CA THR A 38 9.68 1.91 -4.24
C THR A 38 9.75 1.50 -2.77
N THR A 39 10.77 2.00 -2.06
CA THR A 39 11.04 1.67 -0.65
C THR A 39 9.86 1.93 0.28
N ASP A 40 9.05 2.93 -0.05
CA ASP A 40 7.92 3.38 0.76
C ASP A 40 6.60 2.68 0.42
N ALA A 41 6.62 1.63 -0.40
CA ALA A 41 5.42 0.83 -0.66
C ALA A 41 4.95 0.13 0.62
N ARG A 42 3.66 0.23 0.95
CA ARG A 42 3.03 -0.35 2.14
C ARG A 42 1.61 -0.78 1.84
N VAL A 43 1.12 -1.77 2.58
CA VAL A 43 -0.27 -2.21 2.50
C VAL A 43 -1.10 -1.42 3.50
N VAL A 44 -2.25 -0.91 3.05
CA VAL A 44 -3.25 -0.24 3.87
C VAL A 44 -4.59 -0.91 3.63
N MET A 45 -5.32 -1.24 4.69
CA MET A 45 -6.68 -1.77 4.58
C MET A 45 -7.67 -0.61 4.47
N ASP A 46 -8.42 -0.57 3.37
CA ASP A 46 -9.58 0.29 3.19
C ASP A 46 -10.81 -0.41 3.77
N LEU A 47 -11.28 0.10 4.91
CA LEU A 47 -12.45 -0.44 5.61
C LEU A 47 -13.77 -0.12 4.90
N GLY A 48 -13.81 0.93 4.08
CA GLY A 48 -15.03 1.35 3.38
C GLY A 48 -15.39 0.44 2.21
N SER A 49 -14.37 -0.05 1.49
CA SER A 49 -14.52 -0.91 0.31
C SER A 49 -14.09 -2.36 0.58
N ASP A 50 -13.68 -2.67 1.80
CA ASP A 50 -13.14 -3.97 2.24
C ASP A 50 -12.02 -4.48 1.31
N GLN A 51 -11.00 -3.64 1.12
CA GLN A 51 -9.91 -3.87 0.18
C GLN A 51 -8.55 -3.55 0.80
N PHE A 52 -7.54 -4.31 0.43
CA PHE A 52 -6.15 -3.97 0.70
C PHE A 52 -5.59 -3.13 -0.45
N LEU A 53 -5.11 -1.94 -0.14
CA LEU A 53 -4.47 -1.02 -1.06
C LEU A 53 -2.97 -1.07 -0.85
N VAL A 54 -2.22 -1.27 -1.92
CA VAL A 54 -0.78 -1.06 -1.90
C VAL A 54 -0.54 0.40 -2.27
N VAL A 55 0.01 1.17 -1.33
CA VAL A 55 0.25 2.59 -1.48
C VAL A 55 1.72 2.90 -1.29
N THR A 56 2.22 3.92 -1.94
CA THR A 56 3.56 4.46 -1.73
C THR A 56 3.45 5.91 -1.31
N ASP A 57 4.28 6.30 -0.35
CA ASP A 57 4.51 7.71 -0.05
C ASP A 57 5.48 8.25 -1.12
N THR A 58 5.01 9.14 -1.98
CA THR A 58 5.90 9.92 -2.82
C THR A 58 6.33 11.14 -2.01
N THR A 59 7.56 11.11 -1.50
CA THR A 59 8.19 12.29 -0.93
C THR A 59 8.64 13.14 -2.13
N GLU A 60 7.99 14.28 -2.36
CA GLU A 60 8.40 15.24 -3.41
C GLU A 60 9.74 15.91 -3.07
#